data_AF-A0A2D8PT72-F1
#
_entry.id   AF-A0A2D8PT72-F1
#
_cell.length_a   1.000
_cell.length_b   1.000
_cell.length_c   1.000
_cell.angle_alpha   90.00
_cell.angle_beta   90.00
_cell.angle_gamma   90.00
#
_symmetry.space_group_name_H-M   'P 1'
#
loop_
_entity.id
_entity.type
_entity.pdbx_description
1 polymer ?
#
loop_
_entity_poly.entity_id
_entity_poly.type
_entity_poly.pdbx_seq_one_letter_code
_entity_poly.pdbx_strand_id
1 'polypeptide(L)' 'MKICRFNDDRLGVVEGDEIIDVTGALEVIPVSGWPAPPGDALIANLDAICAKAAELAGSGERHSVAD' A
#
# COMPACT_ATOMS: atom_id res chain seq x y z
N MET A 1 0.94 -4.64 11.34
CA MET A 1 0.77 -3.51 10.40
C MET A 1 -0.70 -3.43 10.03
N LYS A 2 -1.29 -2.22 9.99
CA LYS A 2 -2.64 -1.99 9.47
C LYS A 2 -2.48 -1.21 8.17
N ILE A 3 -2.92 -1.77 7.05
CA ILE A 3 -2.92 -1.07 5.77
C ILE A 3 -4.33 -0.62 5.42
N CYS A 4 -4.46 0.50 4.72
CA CYS A 4 -5.71 1.03 4.23
C CYS A 4 -5.56 1.56 2.81
N ARG A 5 -6.69 1.66 2.11
CA ARG A 5 -6.81 2.48 0.91
C ARG A 5 -7.35 3.84 1.31
N PHE A 6 -6.73 4.92 0.83
CA PHE A 6 -7.13 6.30 1.13
C PHE A 6 -6.95 7.18 -0.13
N ASN A 7 -7.45 8.42 -0.11
CA ASN A 7 -7.32 9.41 -1.21
C ASN A 7 -7.50 8.80 -2.62
N ASP A 8 -8.67 8.19 -2.84
CA ASP A 8 -9.14 7.70 -4.15
C ASP A 8 -8.32 6.63 -4.87
N ASP A 9 -7.29 6.02 -4.24
CA ASP A 9 -6.62 4.74 -4.62
C ASP A 9 -5.17 4.64 -4.09
N ARG A 10 -4.80 5.47 -3.12
CA ARG A 10 -3.48 5.43 -2.47
C ARG A 10 -3.43 4.32 -1.42
N LEU A 11 -2.23 3.78 -1.20
CA LEU A 11 -1.99 2.77 -0.16
C LEU A 11 -1.36 3.45 1.06
N GLY A 12 -1.96 3.26 2.22
CA GLY A 12 -1.49 3.83 3.48
C GLY A 12 -1.22 2.78 4.56
N VAL A 13 -0.33 3.10 5.50
CA VAL A 13 -0.18 2.40 6.78
C VAL A 13 -0.79 3.25 7.87
N VAL A 14 -1.68 2.67 8.68
CA VAL A 14 -2.31 3.38 9.81
C VAL A 14 -1.43 3.27 11.05
N GLU A 15 -1.01 4.42 11.57
CA GLU A 15 -0.31 4.58 12.85
C GLU A 15 -1.07 5.57 13.75
N GLY A 16 -1.74 5.05 14.77
CA GLY A 16 -2.58 5.89 15.63
C GLY A 16 -3.72 6.53 14.85
N ASP A 17 -3.76 7.86 14.85
CA ASP A 17 -4.74 8.70 14.14
C ASP A 17 -4.19 9.26 12.82
N GLU A 18 -3.05 8.73 12.34
CA GLU A 18 -2.42 9.12 11.08
C GLU A 18 -2.40 7.95 10.08
N ILE A 19 -2.45 8.31 8.80
CA ILE A 19 -2.21 7.45 7.65
C ILE A 19 -0.89 7.89 7.04
N ILE A 20 0.09 7.00 7.01
CA ILE A 20 1.36 7.22 6.33
C ILE A 20 1.21 6.72 4.89
N ASP A 21 1.37 7.62 3.92
CA ASP A 21 1.37 7.29 2.51
C ASP A 21 2.54 6.39 2.14
N VAL A 22 2.21 5.19 1.68
CA VAL A 22 3.14 4.18 1.20
C VAL A 22 2.75 3.72 -0.20
N THR A 23 2.10 4.57 -1.00
CA THR A 23 1.62 4.23 -2.36
C THR A 23 2.73 3.64 -3.23
N GLY A 24 3.98 4.07 -3.05
CA GLY A 24 5.15 3.49 -3.74
C GLY A 24 5.38 2.00 -3.46
N ALA A 25 4.80 1.42 -2.40
CA ALA A 25 4.86 -0.02 -2.15
C ALA A 25 4.10 -0.83 -3.21
N LEU A 26 3.17 -0.23 -3.95
CA LEU A 26 2.46 -0.89 -5.05
C LEU A 26 3.36 -1.18 -6.25
N GLU A 27 4.53 -0.53 -6.37
CA GLU A 27 5.49 -0.76 -7.45
C GLU A 27 6.08 -2.18 -7.46
N VAL A 28 5.94 -2.92 -6.35
CA VAL A 28 6.35 -4.34 -6.29
C VAL A 28 5.40 -5.26 -7.06
N ILE A 29 4.18 -4.80 -7.36
CA ILE A 29 3.21 -5.59 -8.12
C ILE A 29 3.66 -5.64 -9.58
N PRO A 30 3.87 -6.84 -10.16
CA PRO A 30 4.25 -6.95 -11.56
C PRO A 30 3.19 -6.35 -12.50
N VAL A 31 3.64 -5.70 -13.57
CA VAL A 31 2.75 -5.25 -14.65
C VAL A 31 2.06 -6.49 -15.26
N SER A 32 0.72 -6.52 -15.20
CA SER A 32 -0.06 -7.64 -15.73
C SER A 32 -0.13 -7.60 -17.25
N GLY A 33 0.07 -8.77 -17.88
CA GLY A 33 -0.18 -9.00 -19.30
C GLY A 33 -1.57 -9.57 -19.59
N TRP A 34 -1.83 -9.94 -20.85
CA TRP A 34 -3.01 -10.70 -21.27
C TRP A 34 -2.66 -12.18 -21.50
N PRO A 35 -3.45 -13.14 -20.98
CA PRO A 35 -4.56 -12.94 -20.06
C PRO A 35 -4.05 -12.54 -18.67
N ALA A 36 -4.89 -11.82 -17.92
CA ALA A 36 -4.57 -11.47 -16.54
C ALA A 36 -4.40 -12.73 -15.68
N PRO A 37 -3.42 -12.78 -14.77
CA PRO A 37 -3.32 -13.84 -13.78
C PRO A 37 -4.59 -13.93 -12.92
N PRO A 38 -5.01 -15.13 -12.49
CA PRO A 38 -6.16 -15.27 -11.61
C PRO A 38 -5.87 -14.73 -10.21
N GLY A 39 -6.87 -14.08 -9.59
CA GLY A 39 -6.81 -13.58 -8.23
C GLY A 39 -6.59 -12.07 -8.13
N ASP A 40 -6.41 -11.58 -6.90
CA ASP A 40 -6.13 -10.18 -6.60
C ASP A 40 -4.61 -9.94 -6.56
N ALA A 41 -4.13 -8.97 -7.34
CA ALA A 41 -2.70 -8.69 -7.48
C ALA A 41 -2.07 -8.13 -6.20
N LEU A 42 -2.82 -7.39 -5.39
CA LEU A 42 -2.36 -6.87 -4.10
C LEU A 42 -2.19 -8.02 -3.12
N ILE A 43 -3.19 -8.92 -3.02
CA ILE A 43 -3.12 -10.07 -2.11
C ILE A 43 -2.04 -11.07 -2.55
N ALA A 44 -1.91 -11.33 -3.85
CA ALA A 44 -0.88 -12.22 -4.39
C ALA A 44 0.56 -11.74 -4.08
N ASN A 45 0.76 -10.44 -3.87
CA ASN A 45 2.05 -9.83 -3.55
C ASN A 45 2.08 -9.22 -2.14
N LEU A 46 1.16 -9.62 -1.25
CA LEU A 46 0.93 -8.93 0.03
C LEU A 46 2.19 -8.88 0.91
N ASP A 47 2.95 -9.96 0.98
CA ASP A 47 4.18 -9.99 1.79
C ASP A 47 5.23 -8.99 1.28
N ALA A 48 5.41 -8.90 -0.04
CA ALA A 48 6.33 -7.94 -0.66
C ALA A 48 5.86 -6.50 -0.47
N ILE A 49 4.55 -6.26 -0.60
CA ILE A 49 3.94 -4.94 -0.37
C ILE A 49 4.12 -4.54 1.09
N CYS A 50 3.84 -5.42 2.04
CA CYS A 50 4.01 -5.17 3.47
C CYS A 50 5.48 -4.87 3.83
N ALA A 51 6.43 -5.62 3.26
CA ALA A 51 7.85 -5.35 3.45
C ALA A 51 8.22 -3.95 2.92
N LYS A 52 7.78 -3.61 1.69
CA LYS A 52 8.08 -2.31 1.10
C LYS A 52 7.37 -1.15 1.82
N ALA A 53 6.14 -1.38 2.26
CA ALA A 53 5.38 -0.42 3.06
C ALA A 53 6.06 -0.15 4.40
N ALA A 54 6.63 -1.17 5.06
CA ALA A 54 7.37 -0.99 6.31
C ALA A 54 8.61 -0.10 6.12
N GLU A 55 9.33 -0.26 4.99
CA GLU A 55 10.45 0.61 4.64
C GLU A 55 10.00 2.06 4.41
N LEU A 56 8.93 2.25 3.63
CA LEU A 56 8.43 3.58 3.27
C LEU A 56 7.76 4.32 4.44
N ALA A 57 7.19 3.60 5.40
CA ALA A 57 6.55 4.19 6.57
C ALA A 57 7.50 5.09 7.40
N GLY A 58 8.82 4.87 7.32
CA GLY A 58 9.81 5.71 7.99
C GLY A 58 9.96 7.13 7.41
N SER A 59 9.50 7.37 6.18
CA SER A 59 9.68 8.66 5.49
C SER A 59 8.46 9.12 4.66
N GLY A 60 7.35 8.36 4.70
CA GLY A 60 6.14 8.67 3.94
C GLY A 60 5.42 9.92 4.44
N GLU A 61 4.67 10.57 3.55
CA GLU A 61 3.80 11.69 3.88
C GLU A 61 2.70 11.25 4.85
N ARG A 62 2.38 12.07 5.86
CA ARG A 62 1.37 11.73 6.87
C ARG A 62 0.08 12.51 6.63
N HIS A 63 -1.04 11.83 6.77
CA HIS A 63 -2.38 12.36 6.66
C HIS A 63 -3.17 12.06 7.93
N SER A 64 -4.02 12.98 8.39
CA SER A 64 -4.94 12.73 9.50
C SER A 64 -6.03 11.74 9.09
N VAL A 65 -6.42 10.83 9.97
CA VAL A 65 -7.59 9.94 9.76
C VAL A 65 -8.92 10.69 9.89
N ALA A 66 -8.92 11.83 10.60
CA ALA A 66 -10.13 12.56 10.95
C ALA A 66 -10.58 13.60 9.90
N ASP A 67 -9.90 13.69 8.76
CA ASP A 67 -10.21 14.65 7.67
C ASP A 67 -11.26 14.11 6.68
#